data_AF-A0A536BG40-F1
#
_entry.id   AF-A0A536BG40-F1
#
_cell.length_a   1.000
_cell.length_b   1.000
_cell.length_c   1.000
_cell.angle_alpha   90.00
_cell.angle_beta   90.00
_cell.angle_gamma   90.00
#
_symmetry.space_group_name_H-M   'P 1'
#
loop_
_entity.id
_entity.type
_entity.pdbx_description
1 polymer ?
#
loop_
_entity_poly.entity_id
_entity_poly.type
_entity_poly.pdbx_seq_one_letter_code
_entity_poly.pdbx_strand_id
1 'polypeptide(L)'
;MYGEAGWHDFFLMVGGGAAALTGLVFVAMSLHLDQIALNAAHRHRARTVLTGLTAVFIRCALILMAGQSAQMVALDVIVVLLVVEFVLYRS
;
A
#
# COMPACT_ATOMS: atom_id res chain seq x y z
N MET A 1 27.05 -10.59 -3.61
CA MET A 1 27.02 -9.12 -3.50
C MET A 1 25.56 -8.66 -3.53
N TYR A 2 24.93 -8.47 -2.37
CA TYR A 2 23.64 -7.76 -2.29
C TYR A 2 23.96 -6.27 -2.17
N GLY A 3 24.28 -5.62 -3.29
CA GLY A 3 24.48 -4.17 -3.32
C GLY A 3 23.14 -3.46 -3.14
N GLU A 4 23.16 -2.21 -2.67
CA GLU A 4 21.98 -1.35 -2.50
C GLU A 4 21.07 -1.31 -3.75
N ALA A 5 21.65 -1.49 -4.94
CA ALA A 5 20.93 -1.64 -6.21
C ALA A 5 19.89 -2.78 -6.21
N GLY A 6 20.19 -3.93 -5.61
CA GLY A 6 19.25 -5.07 -5.58
C GLY A 6 18.02 -4.80 -4.71
N TRP A 7 18.19 -4.02 -3.64
CA TRP A 7 17.08 -3.58 -2.80
C TRP A 7 16.27 -2.48 -3.49
N HIS A 8 16.93 -1.54 -4.15
CA HIS A 8 16.27 -0.50 -4.94
C HIS A 8 15.33 -1.11 -6.00
N ASP A 9 15.84 -2.01 -6.83
CA ASP A 9 15.05 -2.64 -7.91
C ASP A 9 13.89 -3.47 -7.35
N PHE A 10 14.10 -4.14 -6.21
CA PHE A 10 13.04 -4.88 -5.53
C PHE A 10 11.91 -3.95 -5.07
N PHE A 11 12.22 -2.85 -4.38
CA PHE A 11 11.20 -1.89 -3.93
C PHE A 11 10.51 -1.21 -5.11
N LEU A 12 11.23 -0.98 -6.21
CA LEU A 12 10.67 -0.38 -7.41
C LEU A 12 9.67 -1.33 -8.10
N MET A 13 10.01 -2.61 -8.23
CA MET A 13 9.14 -3.65 -8.78
C MET A 13 7.90 -3.85 -7.88
N VAL A 14 8.09 -4.05 -6.58
CA VAL A 14 6.99 -4.32 -5.63
C VAL A 14 6.08 -3.10 -5.48
N GLY A 15 6.66 -1.90 -5.34
CA GLY A 15 5.93 -0.64 -5.26
C GLY A 15 5.10 -0.38 -6.52
N GLY A 16 5.69 -0.58 -7.70
CA GLY A 16 4.98 -0.46 -8.98
C GLY A 16 3.82 -1.44 -9.12
N GLY A 17 4.03 -2.71 -8.76
CA GLY A 17 2.96 -3.72 -8.76
C GLY A 17 1.82 -3.39 -7.79
N ALA A 18 2.15 -2.93 -6.59
CA ALA A 18 1.17 -2.50 -5.60
C ALA A 18 0.35 -1.28 -6.08
N ALA A 19 1.00 -0.32 -6.74
CA ALA A 19 0.33 0.84 -7.34
C ALA A 19 -0.67 0.43 -8.43
N ALA A 20 -0.24 -0.44 -9.35
CA ALA A 20 -1.07 -0.93 -10.43
C ALA A 20 -2.30 -1.69 -9.90
N LEU A 21 -2.12 -2.60 -8.94
CA LEU A 21 -3.21 -3.34 -8.30
C LEU A 21 -4.17 -2.40 -7.54
N THR A 22 -3.65 -1.40 -6.84
CA THR A 22 -4.47 -0.38 -6.17
C THR A 22 -5.38 0.34 -7.17
N GLY A 23 -4.83 0.74 -8.32
CA GLY A 23 -5.59 1.34 -9.42
C GLY A 23 -6.66 0.39 -9.98
N LEU A 24 -6.32 -0.87 -10.22
CA LEU A 24 -7.27 -1.88 -10.71
C LEU A 24 -8.42 -2.12 -9.71
N VAL A 25 -8.13 -2.19 -8.41
CA VAL A 25 -9.17 -2.35 -7.37
C VAL A 25 -10.08 -1.12 -7.34
N PHE A 26 -9.53 0.08 -7.45
CA PHE A 26 -10.32 1.33 -7.56
C PHE A 26 -11.25 1.32 -8.78
N VAL A 27 -10.75 0.91 -9.95
CA VAL A 27 -11.57 0.78 -11.17
C VAL A 27 -12.66 -0.28 -11.00
N ALA A 28 -12.32 -1.45 -10.47
CA ALA A 28 -13.29 -2.54 -10.24
C ALA A 28 -14.42 -2.12 -9.29
N MET A 29 -14.09 -1.39 -8.22
CA MET A 29 -15.09 -0.83 -7.30
C MET A 29 -15.99 0.21 -7.97
N SER A 30 -15.45 1.01 -8.89
CA SER A 30 -16.21 2.04 -9.62
C SER A 30 -17.19 1.43 -10.64
N LEU A 31 -16.84 0.31 -11.26
CA LEU A 31 -17.70 -0.42 -12.20
C LEU A 31 -18.83 -1.19 -11.51
N HIS A 32 -18.62 -1.66 -10.28
CA HIS A 32 -19.58 -2.50 -9.53
C HIS A 32 -20.24 -1.76 -8.36
N LEU A 33 -20.35 -0.43 -8.42
CA LEU A 33 -20.92 0.39 -7.34
C LEU A 33 -22.32 -0.10 -6.91
N ASP A 34 -23.13 -0.54 -7.88
CA ASP A 34 -24.50 -1.02 -7.66
C ASP A 34 -24.53 -2.36 -6.88
N GLN A 35 -23.63 -3.30 -7.20
CA GLN A 35 -23.52 -4.59 -6.50
C GLN A 35 -22.84 -4.48 -5.12
N ILE A 36 -21.94 -3.52 -4.93
CA ILE A 36 -21.22 -3.28 -3.67
C ILE A 36 -22.10 -2.50 -2.67
N ALA A 37 -23.02 -1.66 -3.16
CA ALA A 37 -23.99 -0.95 -2.32
C ALA A 37 -24.98 -1.90 -1.62
N LEU A 38 -25.28 -3.04 -2.24
CA LEU A 38 -26.27 -4.01 -1.73
C LEU A 38 -25.70 -5.03 -0.72
N ASN A 39 -24.37 -5.14 -0.54
CA ASN A 39 -23.79 -6.17 0.33
C ASN A 39 -22.53 -5.71 1.10
N ALA A 40 -22.73 -5.25 2.35
CA ALA A 40 -21.70 -4.64 3.19
C ALA A 40 -20.44 -5.50 3.44
N ALA A 41 -20.56 -6.83 3.40
CA ALA A 41 -19.45 -7.76 3.61
C ALA A 41 -18.39 -7.70 2.49
N HIS A 42 -18.81 -7.50 1.23
CA HIS A 42 -17.89 -7.36 0.10
C HIS A 42 -17.17 -6.01 0.12
N ARG A 43 -17.83 -4.97 0.63
CA ARG A 43 -17.29 -3.62 0.79
C ARG A 43 -16.16 -3.58 1.82
N HIS A 44 -16.30 -4.30 2.94
CA HIS A 44 -15.27 -4.38 3.97
C HIS A 44 -14.00 -5.08 3.44
N ARG A 45 -14.13 -6.23 2.75
CA ARG A 45 -12.98 -6.93 2.15
C ARG A 45 -12.26 -6.11 1.08
N ALA A 46 -13.01 -5.41 0.23
CA ALA A 46 -12.43 -4.55 -0.80
C ALA A 46 -11.63 -3.39 -0.20
N ARG A 47 -12.14 -2.75 0.87
CA ARG A 47 -11.38 -1.73 1.61
C ARG A 47 -10.10 -2.31 2.20
N THR A 48 -10.16 -3.46 2.87
CA THR A 48 -8.97 -4.08 3.47
C THR A 48 -7.88 -4.35 2.45
N VAL A 49 -8.23 -4.87 1.27
CA VAL A 49 -7.26 -5.11 0.18
C VAL A 49 -6.69 -3.79 -0.37
N LEU A 50 -7.54 -2.78 -0.58
CA LEU A 50 -7.11 -1.47 -1.08
C LEU A 50 -6.16 -0.79 -0.08
N THR A 51 -6.51 -0.78 1.20
CA THR A 51 -5.67 -0.24 2.28
C THR A 51 -4.34 -0.97 2.36
N GLY A 52 -4.34 -2.31 2.25
CA GLY A 52 -3.12 -3.11 2.25
C GLY A 52 -2.19 -2.79 1.07
N LEU A 53 -2.71 -2.75 -0.15
CA LEU A 53 -1.93 -2.42 -1.34
C LEU A 53 -1.40 -0.99 -1.31
N THR A 54 -2.23 -0.04 -0.89
CA THR A 54 -1.83 1.37 -0.74
C THR A 54 -0.71 1.52 0.29
N ALA A 55 -0.81 0.80 1.42
CA ALA A 55 0.23 0.79 2.44
C ALA A 55 1.57 0.24 1.92
N VAL A 56 1.54 -0.85 1.16
CA VAL A 56 2.75 -1.41 0.54
C VAL A 56 3.37 -0.41 -0.43
N PHE A 57 2.55 0.23 -1.28
CA PHE A 57 3.00 1.27 -2.19
C PHE A 57 3.68 2.44 -1.46
N ILE A 58 3.03 2.99 -0.43
CA ILE A 58 3.57 4.12 0.34
C ILE A 58 4.91 3.74 0.99
N ARG A 59 5.03 2.56 1.59
CA ARG A 59 6.30 2.11 2.20
C ARG A 59 7.42 2.01 1.16
N CYS A 60 7.14 1.43 -0.01
CA CYS A 60 8.15 1.32 -1.07
C CYS A 60 8.56 2.72 -1.57
N ALA A 61 7.61 3.63 -1.75
CA ALA A 61 7.88 5.00 -2.18
C ALA A 61 8.74 5.78 -1.18
N LEU A 62 8.46 5.64 0.13
CA LEU A 62 9.26 6.27 1.18
C LEU A 62 10.68 5.71 1.24
N ILE A 63 10.85 4.39 1.17
CA ILE A 63 12.17 3.75 1.16
C ILE A 63 13.01 4.17 -0.06
N LEU A 64 12.36 4.39 -1.22
CA LEU A 64 13.02 4.83 -2.45
C LEU A 64 13.30 6.34 -2.50
N MET A 65 12.85 7.12 -1.50
CA MET A 65 13.07 8.56 -1.47
C MET A 65 14.57 8.87 -1.27
N ALA A 66 15.22 9.34 -2.33
CA ALA A 66 16.63 9.65 -2.33
C ALA A 66 16.97 10.73 -1.28
N GLY A 67 18.08 10.54 -0.56
CA GLY A 67 18.61 11.52 0.40
C GLY A 67 18.06 11.43 1.82
N GLN A 68 17.21 10.44 2.15
CA GLN A 68 16.79 10.20 3.53
C GLN A 68 17.88 9.51 4.36
N SER A 69 18.02 9.94 5.61
CA SER A 69 18.84 9.22 6.60
C SER A 69 18.15 7.91 7.00
N ALA A 70 18.93 6.90 7.42
CA ALA A 70 18.38 5.63 7.87
C ALA A 70 17.38 5.78 9.03
N GLN A 71 17.58 6.78 9.91
CA GLN A 71 16.64 7.09 10.99
C GLN A 71 15.29 7.61 10.48
N MET A 72 15.29 8.42 9.42
CA MET A 72 14.05 8.94 8.82
C MET A 72 13.26 7.83 8.14
N VAL A 73 13.93 6.94 7.40
CA VAL A 73 13.27 5.77 6.78
C VAL A 73 12.64 4.88 7.85
N ALA A 74 13.34 4.65 8.97
CA ALA A 74 12.79 3.88 10.09
C ALA A 74 11.53 4.53 10.67
N LEU A 75 11.55 5.84 10.87
CA LEU A 75 10.38 6.60 11.35
C LEU A 75 9.20 6.47 10.38
N ASP A 76 9.44 6.68 9.08
CA ASP A 76 8.45 6.60 8.02
C ASP A 76 7.76 5.22 7.98
N VAL A 77 8.55 4.15 8.04
CA VAL A 77 8.02 2.77 8.05
C VAL A 77 7.18 2.50 9.31
N ILE A 78 7.63 2.97 10.48
CA ILE A 78 6.89 2.82 11.76
C ILE A 78 5.57 3.59 11.70
N VAL A 79 5.58 4.83 11.23
CA VAL A 79 4.38 5.67 11.11
C VAL A 79 3.37 5.01 10.18
N VAL A 80 3.79 4.52 9.02
CA VAL A 80 2.88 3.83 8.08
C VAL A 80 2.36 2.52 8.68
N LEU A 81 3.18 1.79 9.46
CA LEU A 81 2.71 0.61 10.18
C LEU A 81 1.60 0.95 11.18
N LEU A 82 1.82 1.93 12.05
CA LEU A 82 0.85 2.35 13.07
C LEU A 82 -0.45 2.86 12.44
N VAL A 83 -0.36 3.67 11.37
CA VAL A 83 -1.54 4.18 10.66
C VAL A 83 -2.37 3.03 10.08
N VAL A 84 -1.71 2.06 9.42
CA VAL A 84 -2.40 0.92 8.81
C VAL A 84 -3.05 0.04 9.87
N GLU A 85 -2.33 -0.24 10.94
CA GLU A 85 -2.83 -1.03 12.05
C GLU A 85 -4.06 -0.38 12.69
N PHE A 86 -3.99 0.93 12.93
CA PHE A 86 -5.12 1.71 13.43
C PHE A 86 -6.33 1.69 12.48
N VAL A 87 -6.11 1.86 11.18
CA VAL A 87 -7.18 1.82 10.16
C VAL A 87 -7.83 0.43 10.08
N LEU A 88 -7.05 -0.64 10.23
CA LEU A 88 -7.54 -2.02 10.23
C LEU A 88 -8.33 -2.36 11.49
N TYR A 89 -7.85 -1.96 12.68
CA TYR A 89 -8.60 -2.17 13.94
C TYR A 89 -9.90 -1.37 14.02
N ARG A 90 -9.96 -0.22 13.34
CA ARG A 90 -11.16 0.64 13.26
C ARG A 90 -12.19 0.18 12.23
N SER A 91 -11.81 -0.69 11.29
CA SER A 91 -12.61 -1.06 10.12
C SER A 91 -13.62 -2.16 10.40
#